data_AF-A0A9P7W159-F1
#
_entry.id   AF-A0A9P7W159-F1
#
_cell.length_a   1.000
_cell.length_b   1.000
_cell.length_c   1.000
_cell.angle_alpha   90.00
_cell.angle_beta   90.00
_cell.angle_gamma   90.00
#
_symmetry.space_group_name_H-M   'P 1'
#
loop_
_entity.id
_entity.type
_entity.pdbx_description
1 polymer ?
#
loop_
_entity_poly.entity_id
_entity_poly.type
_entity_poly.pdbx_seq_one_letter_code
_entity_poly.pdbx_strand_id
1 'polypeptide(L)'
;GYVDGTILCMPTAQVTTGTTLTTTPLPLDSTPSYDEWKFCDSHVCSHIILNVSDSIGLGFKVMKTVKEAWDSIIDTYTVQNNMALSEAQQILQNIKYTEGTNMNAHIQNLFMKYTAVDNLSETRQELTDKDFRGIIICSFSQWKLTLNCIFSIPVQDVS
;
A
#
# COMPACT_ATOMS: atom_id res chain seq x y z
N GLY A 1 43.06 -3.25 -35.59
CA GLY A 1 43.63 -2.06 -34.94
C GLY A 1 42.48 -1.21 -34.47
N TYR A 2 42.25 -1.19 -33.16
CA TYR A 2 41.27 -0.33 -32.50
C TYR A 2 42.06 0.57 -31.56
N VAL A 3 42.54 1.70 -32.07
CA VAL A 3 43.13 2.79 -31.28
C VAL A 3 42.89 4.10 -32.02
N ASP A 4 41.73 4.72 -31.76
CA ASP A 4 41.74 6.18 -31.59
C ASP A 4 40.57 6.60 -30.70
N GLY A 5 40.90 7.02 -29.48
CA GLY A 5 39.94 7.38 -28.44
C GLY A 5 39.61 8.85 -28.50
N THR A 6 38.69 9.25 -29.37
CA THR A 6 38.14 10.61 -29.36
C THR A 6 36.63 10.57 -29.17
N ILE A 7 36.19 10.72 -27.92
CA ILE A 7 34.81 11.05 -27.59
C ILE A 7 34.64 12.54 -27.88
N LEU A 8 33.78 12.88 -28.84
CA LEU A 8 33.45 14.28 -29.14
C LEU A 8 32.66 14.86 -27.96
N CYS A 9 33.32 15.70 -27.16
CA CYS A 9 32.70 16.46 -26.08
C CYS A 9 31.87 17.62 -26.69
N MET A 10 30.70 17.90 -26.09
CA MET A 10 29.71 18.87 -26.59
C MET A 10 30.28 20.28 -26.83
N PRO A 11 29.74 21.06 -27.78
CA PRO A 11 30.07 22.48 -27.86
C PRO A 11 29.44 23.24 -26.69
N THR A 12 30.32 23.84 -25.90
CA THR A 12 30.11 24.89 -24.90
C THR A 12 29.05 25.91 -25.31
N ALA A 13 28.16 26.23 -24.36
CA ALA A 13 27.12 27.25 -24.49
C ALA A 13 27.69 28.60 -24.97
N GLN A 14 27.24 29.05 -26.14
CA GLN A 14 27.41 30.44 -26.56
C GLN A 14 26.37 31.30 -25.84
N VAL A 15 26.85 32.21 -24.99
CA VAL A 15 26.07 33.34 -24.50
C VAL A 15 25.85 34.28 -25.70
N THR A 16 24.63 34.38 -26.19
CA THR A 16 24.21 35.48 -27.05
C THR A 16 22.86 36.00 -26.57
N THR A 17 22.89 37.27 -26.22
CA THR A 17 21.82 38.11 -25.71
C THR A 17 20.57 38.11 -26.59
N GLY A 18 19.42 37.89 -25.94
CA GLY A 18 18.13 38.45 -26.32
C GLY A 18 17.58 38.04 -27.68
N THR A 19 16.84 36.93 -27.73
CA THR A 19 15.68 36.83 -28.63
C THR A 19 14.65 35.92 -27.98
N THR A 20 13.44 36.45 -27.93
CA THR A 20 12.15 35.89 -27.53
C THR A 20 12.11 34.35 -27.46
N LEU A 21 11.67 33.81 -26.32
CA LEU A 21 11.16 32.43 -26.21
C LEU A 21 10.08 32.26 -27.28
N THR A 22 10.44 31.71 -28.42
CA THR A 22 9.46 31.17 -29.36
C THR A 22 9.07 29.83 -28.77
N THR A 23 8.08 29.84 -27.88
CA THR A 23 7.26 28.65 -27.69
C THR A 23 6.63 28.36 -29.04
N THR A 24 7.26 27.50 -29.83
CA THR A 24 6.60 26.87 -30.96
C THR A 24 5.29 26.32 -30.41
N PRO A 25 4.13 26.81 -30.87
CA PRO A 25 2.87 26.25 -30.43
C PRO A 25 2.92 24.77 -30.82
N LEU A 26 2.81 23.89 -29.83
CA LEU A 26 2.56 22.48 -30.08
C LEU A 26 1.35 22.45 -31.02
N PRO A 27 1.43 21.83 -32.21
CA PRO A 27 0.27 21.77 -33.10
C PRO A 27 -0.88 21.17 -32.30
N LEU A 28 -1.94 21.94 -32.12
CA LEU A 28 -3.03 21.66 -31.18
C LEU A 28 -3.85 20.41 -31.56
N ASP A 29 -3.56 19.78 -32.72
CA ASP A 29 -4.46 18.82 -33.36
C ASP A 29 -3.76 17.71 -34.18
N SER A 30 -2.52 17.32 -33.86
CA SER A 30 -1.96 16.09 -34.46
C SER A 30 -2.38 14.88 -33.64
N THR A 31 -3.41 14.16 -34.10
CA THR A 31 -3.67 12.80 -33.58
C THR A 31 -2.43 11.96 -33.84
N PRO A 32 -1.82 11.35 -32.81
CA PRO A 32 -0.59 10.59 -33.00
C PRO A 32 -0.85 9.43 -33.96
N SER A 33 0.12 9.14 -34.82
CA SER A 33 0.10 7.92 -35.62
C SER A 33 0.13 6.69 -34.73
N TYR A 34 -0.30 5.54 -35.27
CA TYR A 34 -0.27 4.28 -34.55
C TYR A 34 1.14 3.93 -34.03
N ASP A 35 2.17 4.18 -34.84
CA ASP A 35 3.56 3.89 -34.47
C ASP A 35 4.07 4.81 -33.36
N GLU A 36 3.70 6.10 -33.39
CA GLU A 36 4.01 7.04 -32.30
C GLU A 36 3.31 6.63 -30.99
N TRP A 37 2.04 6.22 -31.06
CA TRP A 37 1.32 5.68 -29.91
C TRP A 37 2.01 4.45 -29.32
N LYS A 38 2.39 3.50 -30.17
CA LYS A 38 3.07 2.26 -29.74
C LYS A 38 4.44 2.55 -29.15
N PHE A 39 5.19 3.50 -29.73
CA PHE A 39 6.47 3.92 -29.19
C PHE A 39 6.31 4.56 -27.81
N CYS A 40 5.38 5.51 -27.66
CA CYS A 40 5.09 6.17 -26.38
C CYS A 40 4.62 5.17 -25.31
N ASP A 41 3.72 4.24 -25.66
CA ASP A 41 3.27 3.17 -24.77
C ASP A 41 4.46 2.31 -24.31
N SER A 42 5.27 1.78 -25.25
CA SER A 42 6.45 1.00 -24.90
C SER A 42 7.47 1.77 -24.04
N HIS A 43 7.64 3.07 -24.32
CA HIS A 43 8.56 3.93 -23.58
C HIS A 43 8.10 4.12 -22.13
N VAL A 44 6.83 4.47 -21.91
CA VAL A 44 6.26 4.63 -20.57
C VAL A 44 6.25 3.30 -19.81
N CYS A 45 5.93 2.19 -20.49
CA CYS A 45 5.95 0.86 -19.87
C CYS A 45 7.35 0.54 -19.34
N SER A 46 8.38 0.84 -20.12
CA SER A 46 9.78 0.65 -19.71
C SER A 46 10.15 1.47 -18.48
N HIS A 47 9.71 2.74 -18.41
CA HIS A 47 9.93 3.58 -17.22
C HIS A 47 9.25 3.00 -15.98
N ILE A 48 8.02 2.51 -16.09
CA ILE A 48 7.31 1.91 -14.97
C ILE A 48 8.08 0.68 -14.47
N ILE A 49 8.43 -0.25 -15.36
CA ILE A 49 9.09 -1.51 -15.00
C ILE A 49 10.46 -1.29 -14.34
N LEU A 50 11.23 -0.30 -14.81
CA LEU A 50 12.55 0.02 -14.27
C LEU A 50 12.48 0.69 -12.89
N ASN A 51 11.36 1.32 -12.53
CA ASN A 51 11.17 1.96 -11.23
C ASN A 51 10.53 1.04 -10.18
N VAL A 52 9.97 -0.11 -10.58
CA VAL A 52 9.43 -1.09 -9.64
C VAL A 52 10.54 -2.05 -9.21
N SER A 53 10.74 -2.16 -7.90
CA SER A 53 11.70 -3.09 -7.31
C SER A 53 11.24 -4.54 -7.55
N ASP A 54 12.15 -5.39 -8.02
CA ASP A 54 11.91 -6.81 -8.32
C ASP A 54 10.69 -7.09 -9.22
N SER A 55 10.62 -6.37 -10.34
CA SER A 55 9.51 -6.49 -11.30
C SER A 55 9.34 -7.89 -11.90
N ILE A 56 10.42 -8.68 -11.93
CA ILE A 56 10.41 -10.06 -12.42
C ILE A 56 9.90 -11.02 -11.32
N GLY A 57 10.37 -10.87 -10.07
CA GLY A 57 9.93 -11.71 -8.95
C GLY A 57 8.46 -11.50 -8.59
N LEU A 58 7.93 -10.30 -8.82
CA LEU A 58 6.51 -9.97 -8.66
C LEU A 58 5.62 -10.48 -9.81
N GLY A 59 6.22 -11.05 -10.86
CA GLY A 59 5.47 -11.67 -11.96
C GLY A 59 4.70 -10.69 -12.85
N PHE A 60 5.14 -9.43 -12.93
CA PHE A 60 4.44 -8.43 -13.73
C PHE A 60 4.41 -8.82 -15.22
N LYS A 61 3.28 -8.51 -15.88
CA LYS A 61 3.12 -8.71 -17.32
C LYS A 61 3.87 -7.62 -18.09
N VAL A 62 5.20 -7.75 -18.15
CA VAL A 62 6.16 -6.81 -18.75
C VAL A 62 6.03 -6.67 -20.27
N MET A 63 5.32 -7.58 -20.95
CA MET A 63 5.28 -7.69 -22.42
C MET A 63 4.00 -7.15 -23.06
N LYS A 64 3.30 -6.23 -22.39
CA LYS A 64 1.95 -5.77 -22.75
C LYS A 64 1.85 -4.24 -22.77
N THR A 65 0.64 -3.71 -22.99
CA THR A 65 0.39 -2.26 -22.98
C THR A 65 0.72 -1.64 -21.62
N VAL A 66 0.99 -0.32 -21.56
CA VAL A 66 1.21 0.42 -20.30
C VAL A 66 0.07 0.20 -19.33
N LYS A 67 -1.16 0.23 -19.84
CA LYS A 67 -2.35 0.01 -19.03
C LYS A 67 -2.31 -1.36 -18.33
N GLU A 68 -2.03 -2.42 -19.07
CA GLU A 68 -1.98 -3.77 -18.50
C GLU A 68 -0.82 -3.94 -17.50
N ALA A 69 0.32 -3.28 -17.74
CA ALA A 69 1.43 -3.26 -16.78
C ALA A 69 1.03 -2.53 -15.48
N TRP A 70 0.38 -1.38 -15.60
CA TRP A 70 -0.10 -0.59 -14.46
C TRP A 70 -1.21 -1.33 -13.67
N ASP A 71 -2.20 -1.89 -14.35
CA ASP A 71 -3.27 -2.68 -13.73
C ASP A 71 -2.67 -3.89 -12.99
N SER A 72 -1.68 -4.58 -13.58
CA SER A 72 -0.98 -5.71 -12.94
C SER A 72 -0.24 -5.31 -11.66
N ILE A 73 0.30 -4.09 -11.61
CA ILE A 73 0.96 -3.55 -10.41
C ILE A 73 -0.08 -3.34 -9.31
N ILE A 74 -1.18 -2.64 -9.64
CA ILE A 74 -2.27 -2.39 -8.69
C ILE A 74 -2.78 -3.70 -8.11
N ASP A 75 -3.14 -4.66 -8.97
CA ASP A 75 -3.68 -5.96 -8.54
C ASP A 75 -2.74 -6.68 -7.57
N THR A 76 -1.44 -6.68 -7.88
CA THR A 76 -0.42 -7.35 -7.06
C THR A 76 -0.31 -6.69 -5.68
N TYR A 77 -0.24 -5.36 -5.63
CA TYR A 77 -0.14 -4.63 -4.36
C TYR A 77 -1.45 -4.71 -3.56
N THR A 78 -2.61 -4.69 -4.19
CA THR A 78 -3.90 -4.90 -3.52
C THR A 78 -3.98 -6.29 -2.89
N VAL A 79 -3.55 -7.34 -3.60
CA VAL A 79 -3.50 -8.70 -3.04
C VAL A 79 -2.55 -8.79 -1.85
N GLN A 80 -1.35 -8.20 -1.95
CA GLN A 80 -0.40 -8.15 -0.84
C GLN A 80 -0.96 -7.37 0.36
N ASN A 81 -1.58 -6.22 0.13
CA ASN A 81 -2.21 -5.42 1.18
C ASN A 81 -3.31 -6.22 1.89
N ASN A 82 -4.20 -6.88 1.14
CA ASN A 82 -5.26 -7.72 1.69
C ASN A 82 -4.71 -8.90 2.52
N MET A 83 -3.62 -9.54 2.08
CA MET A 83 -2.96 -10.59 2.85
C MET A 83 -2.36 -10.06 4.15
N ALA A 84 -1.63 -8.94 4.08
CA ALA A 84 -1.03 -8.29 5.25
C ALA A 84 -2.11 -7.84 6.26
N LEU A 85 -3.21 -7.27 5.77
CA LEU A 85 -4.37 -6.90 6.58
C LEU A 85 -4.96 -8.13 7.29
N SER A 86 -5.22 -9.21 6.55
CA SER A 86 -5.76 -10.45 7.10
C SER A 86 -4.85 -11.04 8.18
N GLU A 87 -3.53 -11.04 7.96
CA GLU A 87 -2.56 -11.51 8.94
C GLU A 87 -2.55 -10.61 10.19
N ALA A 88 -2.55 -9.29 10.01
CA ALA A 88 -2.59 -8.33 11.11
C ALA A 88 -3.86 -8.48 11.96
N GLN A 89 -5.02 -8.67 11.32
CA GLN A 89 -6.28 -8.94 12.00
C GLN A 89 -6.24 -10.26 12.78
N GLN A 90 -5.68 -11.32 12.19
CA GLN A 90 -5.54 -12.60 12.86
C GLN A 90 -4.63 -12.50 14.10
N ILE A 91 -3.49 -11.81 13.97
CA ILE A 91 -2.59 -11.53 15.10
C ILE A 91 -3.34 -10.78 16.19
N LEU A 92 -4.07 -9.72 15.85
CA LEU A 92 -4.82 -8.90 16.80
C LEU A 92 -5.87 -9.73 17.58
N GLN A 93 -6.63 -10.58 16.90
CA GLN A 93 -7.68 -11.41 17.52
C GLN A 93 -7.11 -12.52 18.42
N ASN A 94 -5.90 -12.99 18.11
CA ASN A 94 -5.25 -14.08 18.83
C ASN A 94 -4.45 -13.62 20.06
N ILE A 95 -4.25 -12.31 20.27
CA ILE A 95 -3.61 -11.80 21.48
C ILE A 95 -4.48 -12.13 22.70
N LYS A 96 -3.91 -12.93 23.61
CA LYS A 96 -4.53 -13.29 24.90
C LYS A 96 -3.73 -12.72 26.04
N TYR A 97 -4.45 -12.30 27.09
CA TYR A 97 -3.83 -11.88 28.32
C TYR A 97 -3.27 -13.11 29.04
N THR A 98 -2.00 -13.02 29.43
CA THR A 98 -1.34 -14.05 30.24
C THR A 98 -1.22 -13.55 31.67
N GLU A 99 -1.68 -14.36 32.62
CA GLU A 99 -1.62 -14.04 34.04
C GLU A 99 -0.18 -13.76 34.48
N GLY A 100 0.01 -12.68 35.26
CA GLY A 100 1.34 -12.18 35.65
C GLY A 100 1.92 -11.11 34.71
N THR A 101 1.32 -10.86 33.55
CA THR A 101 1.73 -9.75 32.67
C THR A 101 1.12 -8.43 33.14
N ASN A 102 1.84 -7.31 32.97
CA ASN A 102 1.27 -5.99 33.26
C ASN A 102 0.06 -5.71 32.33
N MET A 103 -1.09 -5.45 32.92
CA MET A 103 -2.34 -5.20 32.18
C MET A 103 -2.26 -3.99 31.25
N ASN A 104 -1.63 -2.89 31.68
CA ASN A 104 -1.47 -1.72 30.83
C ASN A 104 -0.58 -2.05 29.62
N ALA A 105 0.51 -2.80 29.80
CA ALA A 105 1.35 -3.25 28.69
C ALA A 105 0.59 -4.12 27.69
N HIS A 106 -0.29 -5.01 28.17
CA HIS A 106 -1.17 -5.82 27.31
C HIS A 106 -2.13 -4.96 26.47
N ILE A 107 -2.78 -3.99 27.11
CA ILE A 107 -3.71 -3.06 26.43
C ILE A 107 -2.96 -2.22 25.39
N GLN A 108 -1.78 -1.70 25.73
CA GLN A 108 -0.94 -0.95 24.80
C GLN A 108 -0.52 -1.79 23.58
N ASN A 109 -0.21 -3.07 23.78
CA ASN A 109 0.08 -3.99 22.67
C ASN A 109 -1.14 -4.15 21.75
N LEU A 110 -2.34 -4.32 22.30
CA LEU A 110 -3.58 -4.37 21.52
C LEU A 110 -3.82 -3.08 20.72
N PHE A 111 -3.61 -1.90 21.32
CA PHE A 111 -3.74 -0.62 20.60
C PHE A 111 -2.72 -0.49 19.48
N MET A 112 -1.46 -0.83 19.72
CA MET A 112 -0.42 -0.78 18.69
C MET A 112 -0.76 -1.68 17.49
N LYS A 113 -1.29 -2.88 17.75
CA LYS A 113 -1.72 -3.81 16.69
C LYS A 113 -2.99 -3.34 15.99
N TYR A 114 -3.91 -2.72 16.71
CA TYR A 114 -5.08 -2.06 16.13
C TYR A 114 -4.68 -0.94 15.17
N THR A 115 -3.74 -0.06 15.54
CA THR A 115 -3.22 0.98 14.66
C THR A 115 -2.55 0.38 13.41
N ALA A 116 -1.85 -0.75 13.53
CA ALA A 116 -1.27 -1.43 12.38
C ALA A 116 -2.35 -1.93 11.39
N VAL A 117 -3.47 -2.46 11.90
CA VAL A 117 -4.63 -2.85 11.08
C VAL A 117 -5.27 -1.63 10.43
N ASP A 118 -5.48 -0.55 11.19
CA ASP A 118 -6.07 0.71 10.68
C ASP A 118 -5.22 1.32 9.55
N ASN A 119 -3.89 1.29 9.67
CA ASN A 119 -2.98 1.78 8.63
C ASN A 119 -3.02 0.96 7.32
N LEU A 120 -3.35 -0.32 7.40
CA LEU A 120 -3.47 -1.21 6.23
C LEU A 120 -4.87 -1.13 5.59
N SER A 121 -5.86 -0.65 6.34
CA SER A 121 -7.23 -0.54 5.86
C SER A 121 -7.35 0.59 4.83
N GLU A 122 -7.77 0.25 3.62
CA GLU A 122 -8.07 1.25 2.57
C GLU A 122 -9.42 1.92 2.84
N THR A 123 -10.30 1.23 3.58
CA THR A 123 -11.59 1.74 4.01
C THR A 123 -11.71 1.70 5.54
N ARG A 124 -12.18 2.81 6.13
CA ARG A 124 -12.37 2.98 7.59
C ARG A 124 -13.44 2.05 8.20
N GLN A 125 -13.86 1.02 7.49
CA GLN A 125 -14.99 0.15 7.83
C GLN A 125 -14.57 -1.27 8.23
N GLU A 126 -13.28 -1.63 8.08
CA GLU A 126 -12.80 -3.01 8.23
C GLU A 126 -12.64 -3.48 9.69
N LEU A 127 -12.49 -2.56 10.65
CA LEU A 127 -12.53 -2.86 12.07
C LEU A 127 -13.12 -1.69 12.86
N THR A 128 -14.34 -1.84 13.38
CA THR A 128 -14.99 -0.75 14.12
C THR A 128 -14.50 -0.68 15.57
N ASP A 129 -14.67 0.48 16.23
CA ASP A 129 -14.41 0.62 17.69
C ASP A 129 -15.17 -0.44 18.50
N LYS A 130 -16.38 -0.81 18.06
CA LYS A 130 -17.18 -1.87 18.68
C LYS A 130 -16.48 -3.23 18.57
N ASP A 131 -15.93 -3.56 17.40
CA ASP A 131 -15.21 -4.81 17.18
C ASP A 131 -13.93 -4.84 18.03
N PHE A 132 -13.20 -3.74 18.07
CA PHE A 132 -11.99 -3.63 18.88
C PHE A 132 -12.28 -3.78 20.38
N ARG A 133 -13.35 -3.18 20.91
CA ARG A 133 -13.81 -3.42 22.29
C ARG A 133 -14.12 -4.90 22.53
N GLY A 134 -14.76 -5.56 21.56
CA GLY A 134 -15.01 -6.99 21.60
C GLY A 134 -13.72 -7.81 21.68
N ILE A 135 -12.70 -7.43 20.92
CA ILE A 135 -11.37 -8.06 20.94
C ILE A 135 -10.70 -7.88 22.30
N ILE A 136 -10.73 -6.67 22.88
CA ILE A 136 -10.20 -6.41 24.23
C ILE A 136 -10.85 -7.37 25.23
N ILE A 137 -12.18 -7.43 25.26
CA ILE A 137 -12.92 -8.32 26.17
C ILE A 137 -12.54 -9.78 25.95
N CYS A 138 -12.45 -10.22 24.68
CA CYS A 138 -12.09 -11.59 24.32
C CYS A 138 -10.61 -11.95 24.55
N SER A 139 -9.74 -10.95 24.74
CA SER A 139 -8.34 -11.16 25.09
C SER A 139 -8.20 -11.59 26.56
N PHE A 140 -9.12 -11.18 27.43
CA PHE A 140 -9.20 -11.58 28.83
C PHE A 140 -10.12 -12.80 28.99
N SER A 141 -9.66 -13.96 28.52
CA SER A 141 -10.41 -15.23 28.58
C SER A 141 -10.93 -15.59 29.97
N GLN A 142 -10.19 -15.25 31.02
CA GLN A 142 -10.59 -15.43 32.43
C GLN A 142 -11.80 -14.59 32.85
N TRP A 143 -12.09 -13.47 32.18
CA TRP A 143 -13.22 -12.58 32.52
C TRP A 143 -14.54 -13.01 31.89
N LYS A 144 -14.52 -13.89 30.87
CA LYS A 144 -15.75 -14.45 30.28
C LYS A 144 -16.59 -15.21 31.32
N LEU A 145 -15.93 -15.94 32.23
CA LEU A 145 -16.61 -16.70 33.28
C LEU A 145 -17.25 -15.78 34.33
N THR A 146 -16.55 -14.73 34.77
CA THR A 146 -17.08 -13.77 35.75
C THR A 146 -18.18 -12.88 35.19
N LEU A 147 -18.08 -12.43 33.94
CA LEU A 147 -19.15 -11.65 33.30
C LEU A 147 -20.44 -12.45 33.14
N ASN A 148 -20.35 -13.72 32.71
CA ASN A 148 -21.53 -14.60 32.64
C ASN A 148 -22.20 -14.79 34.00
N CYS A 149 -21.42 -14.89 35.09
CA CYS A 149 -21.96 -14.99 36.44
C CYS A 149 -22.71 -13.72 36.87
N ILE A 150 -22.21 -12.53 36.51
CA ILE A 150 -22.83 -11.24 36.90
C ILE A 150 -24.16 -11.01 36.16
N PHE A 151 -24.21 -11.33 34.85
CA PHE A 151 -25.42 -11.15 34.05
C PHE A 151 -26.47 -12.26 34.20
N SER A 152 -26.12 -13.37 34.86
CA SER A 152 -27.06 -14.46 35.16
C SER A 152 -27.74 -14.32 36.53
N ILE A 153 -27.47 -13.26 37.29
CA ILE A 153 -28.14 -13.02 38.56
C ILE A 153 -29.59 -12.61 38.26
N PRO A 154 -30.61 -13.40 38.66
CA PRO A 154 -31.99 -12.97 38.50
C PRO A 154 -32.19 -11.73 39.35
N VAL A 155 -32.65 -10.64 38.72
CA VAL A 155 -33.11 -9.45 39.42
C VAL A 155 -34.29 -9.90 40.29
N GLN A 156 -34.04 -10.05 41.59
CA GLN A 156 -35.10 -10.24 42.55
C GLN A 156 -35.84 -8.90 42.63
N ASP A 157 -37.03 -8.84 42.01
CA ASP A 157 -37.97 -7.75 42.23
C ASP A 157 -38.32 -7.75 43.72
N VAL A 158 -37.81 -6.74 44.42
CA VAL A 158 -38.19 -6.49 45.82
C VAL A 158 -39.48 -5.69 45.78
N SER A 159 -40.59 -6.36 46.09
CA SER A 159 -41.94 -5.80 46.24
C SER A 159 -42.05 -4.86 47.42
#